data_AF-A0A321LMC1-F1
#
_entry.id   AF-A0A321LMC1-F1
#
_cell.length_a   1.000
_cell.length_b   1.000
_cell.length_c   1.000
_cell.angle_alpha   90.00
_cell.angle_beta   90.00
_cell.angle_gamma   90.00
#
_symmetry.space_group_name_H-M   'P 1'
#
loop_
_entity.id
_entity.type
_entity.pdbx_description
1 polymer ?
#
loop_
_entity_poly.entity_id
_entity_poly.type
_entity_poly.pdbx_seq_one_letter_code
_entity_poly.pdbx_strand_id
1 'polypeptide(L)'
;MRSAKTVSITLPPELLVKAQELAEREHRTMSELFREALRRYMAADSEWRNLLTRTRAKGKALGITSEADVERLSAEYRRAKRR
;
A
#
# COMPACT_ATOMS: atom_id res chain seq x y z
N MET A 1 17.84 20.39 12.79
CA MET A 1 18.48 19.14 13.28
C MET A 1 18.30 18.04 12.27
N ARG A 2 19.37 17.38 11.81
CA ARG A 2 19.23 16.16 10.98
C ARG A 2 18.80 15.02 11.89
N SER A 3 17.56 14.53 11.76
CA SER A 3 16.96 13.49 12.61
C SER A 3 17.26 12.05 12.13
N ALA A 4 18.29 11.85 11.33
CA ALA A 4 18.63 10.53 10.78
C ALA A 4 19.62 9.80 11.69
N LYS A 5 19.33 8.52 11.98
CA LYS A 5 20.27 7.59 12.62
C LYS A 5 20.82 6.61 11.58
N THR A 6 22.10 6.29 11.68
CA THR A 6 22.73 5.27 10.82
C THR A 6 22.24 3.88 11.24
N VAL A 7 21.91 3.05 10.26
CA VAL A 7 21.53 1.65 10.44
C VAL A 7 22.46 0.80 9.60
N SER A 8 23.04 -0.24 10.19
CA SER A 8 23.80 -1.26 9.47
C SER A 8 22.91 -2.48 9.24
N ILE A 9 22.91 -3.00 8.02
CA ILE A 9 22.12 -4.19 7.64
C ILE A 9 23.01 -5.17 6.87
N THR A 10 22.81 -6.45 7.10
CA THR A 10 23.46 -7.52 6.34
C THR A 10 22.51 -8.02 5.25
N LEU A 11 23.03 -8.19 4.04
CA LEU A 11 22.28 -8.64 2.87
C LEU A 11 23.03 -9.80 2.20
N PRO A 12 22.32 -10.79 1.63
CA PRO A 12 22.94 -11.75 0.72
C PRO A 12 23.68 -11.02 -0.41
N PRO A 13 24.88 -11.47 -0.83
CA PRO A 13 25.68 -10.77 -1.84
C PRO A 13 24.92 -10.52 -3.14
N GLU A 14 24.15 -11.51 -3.60
CA GLU A 14 23.32 -11.41 -4.81
C GLU A 14 22.25 -10.32 -4.70
N LEU A 15 21.68 -10.12 -3.51
CA LEU A 15 20.68 -9.09 -3.28
C LEU A 15 21.30 -7.70 -3.23
N LEU A 16 22.53 -7.59 -2.69
CA LEU A 16 23.28 -6.34 -2.69
C LEU A 16 23.57 -5.87 -4.12
N VAL A 17 24.01 -6.79 -5.00
CA VAL A 17 24.25 -6.48 -6.42
C VAL A 17 22.99 -5.96 -7.09
N LYS A 18 21.87 -6.67 -6.93
CA LYS A 18 20.56 -6.24 -7.50
C LYS A 18 20.11 -4.88 -6.99
N ALA A 19 20.33 -4.59 -5.71
CA ALA A 19 19.98 -3.31 -5.12
C ALA A 19 20.85 -2.18 -5.68
N GLN A 20 22.15 -2.43 -5.88
CA GLN A 20 23.08 -1.47 -6.45
C GLN A 20 22.73 -1.14 -7.91
N GLU A 21 22.49 -2.15 -8.75
CA GLU A 21 22.05 -1.98 -10.14
C GLU A 21 20.73 -1.21 -10.24
N LEU A 22 19.79 -1.49 -9.35
CA LEU A 22 18.51 -0.79 -9.29
C LEU A 22 18.70 0.69 -8.91
N ALA A 23 19.55 0.97 -7.92
CA ALA A 23 19.85 2.33 -7.49
C ALA A 23 20.51 3.14 -8.62
N GLU A 24 21.46 2.54 -9.34
CA GLU A 24 22.13 3.15 -10.49
C GLU A 24 21.16 3.44 -11.63
N ARG A 25 20.33 2.45 -12.01
CA ARG A 25 19.31 2.61 -13.05
C ARG A 25 18.31 3.72 -12.73
N GLU A 26 17.98 3.91 -11.46
CA GLU A 26 17.04 4.94 -10.99
C GLU A 26 17.73 6.26 -10.60
N HIS A 27 19.04 6.41 -10.86
CA HIS A 27 19.83 7.60 -10.53
C HIS A 27 19.67 8.04 -9.06
N ARG A 28 19.66 7.09 -8.13
CA ARG A 28 19.47 7.34 -6.69
C ARG A 28 20.50 6.64 -5.83
N THR A 29 20.64 7.09 -4.58
CA THR A 29 21.55 6.45 -3.62
C THR A 29 20.94 5.20 -2.98
N MET A 30 21.79 4.29 -2.48
CA MET A 30 21.34 3.13 -1.71
C MET A 30 20.49 3.53 -0.50
N SER A 31 20.89 4.59 0.20
CA SER A 31 20.13 5.12 1.34
C SER A 31 18.74 5.63 0.95
N GLU A 32 18.57 6.20 -0.24
CA GLU A 32 17.24 6.56 -0.76
C GLU A 32 16.42 5.33 -1.12
N LEU A 33 17.06 4.34 -1.77
CA LEU A 33 16.43 3.08 -2.13
C LEU A 33 15.83 2.36 -0.93
N PHE A 34 16.62 2.16 0.13
CA PHE A 34 16.15 1.47 1.33
C PHE A 34 15.12 2.25 2.13
N ARG A 35 15.27 3.58 2.23
CA ARG A 35 14.27 4.42 2.91
C ARG A 35 12.91 4.35 2.22
N GLU A 36 12.90 4.43 0.89
CA GLU A 36 11.67 4.35 0.12
C GLU A 36 11.05 2.95 0.17
N ALA A 37 11.87 1.90 0.04
CA ALA A 37 11.41 0.52 0.18
C ALA A 37 10.75 0.28 1.55
N LEU A 38 11.34 0.79 2.64
CA LEU A 38 10.77 0.68 3.98
C LEU A 38 9.44 1.43 4.11
N ARG A 39 9.33 2.66 3.58
CA ARG A 39 8.06 3.41 3.57
C ARG A 39 6.96 2.65 2.83
N ARG A 40 7.28 2.11 1.65
CA ARG A 40 6.31 1.32 0.86
C ARG A 40 5.89 0.05 1.58
N TYR A 41 6.83 -0.65 2.21
CA TYR A 41 6.52 -1.83 3.02
C TYR A 41 5.55 -1.50 4.17
N MET A 42 5.78 -0.38 4.87
CA MET A 42 4.90 0.07 5.95
C MET A 42 3.52 0.56 5.45
N ALA A 43 3.49 1.27 4.33
CA ALA A 43 2.26 1.84 3.76
C ALA A 43 1.35 0.78 3.13
N ALA A 44 1.94 -0.18 2.40
CA ALA A 44 1.20 -1.19 1.64
C ALA A 44 0.25 -2.02 2.50
N ASP A 45 0.62 -2.32 3.75
CA ASP A 45 -0.22 -3.12 4.64
C ASP A 45 -1.21 -2.26 5.46
N SER A 46 -0.80 -1.06 5.87
CA SER A 46 -1.57 -0.25 6.81
C SER A 46 -2.80 0.44 6.17
N GLU A 47 -2.66 1.05 5.00
CA GLU A 47 -3.79 1.72 4.34
C GLU A 47 -4.86 0.73 3.91
N TRP A 48 -4.44 -0.38 3.31
CA TRP A 48 -5.35 -1.43 2.87
C TRP A 48 -6.07 -2.10 4.06
N ARG A 49 -5.35 -2.43 5.13
CA ARG A 49 -5.97 -2.98 6.35
C ARG A 49 -6.91 -1.99 7.03
N ASN A 50 -6.57 -0.70 7.07
CA ASN A 50 -7.44 0.34 7.62
C ASN A 50 -8.73 0.48 6.79
N LEU A 51 -8.60 0.46 5.45
CA LEU A 51 -9.74 0.48 4.55
C LEU A 51 -10.64 -0.74 4.79
N LEU A 52 -10.07 -1.95 4.79
CA LEU A 52 -10.81 -3.19 5.04
C LEU A 52 -11.47 -3.19 6.42
N THR A 53 -10.80 -2.69 7.46
CA THR A 53 -11.36 -2.61 8.81
C THR A 53 -12.59 -1.71 8.85
N ARG A 54 -12.50 -0.52 8.25
CA ARG A 54 -13.63 0.44 8.20
C ARG A 54 -14.78 -0.08 7.34
N THR A 55 -14.47 -0.71 6.20
CA THR A 55 -15.48 -1.14 5.23
C THR A 55 -16.17 -2.45 5.62
N ARG A 56 -15.48 -3.39 6.30
CA ARG A 56 -16.08 -4.66 6.74
C ARG A 56 -17.27 -4.46 7.69
N ALA A 57 -17.13 -3.58 8.68
CA ALA A 57 -18.22 -3.28 9.62
C ALA A 57 -19.44 -2.72 8.88
N LYS A 58 -19.21 -1.80 7.94
CA LYS A 58 -20.25 -1.20 7.11
C LYS A 58 -20.90 -2.21 6.15
N GLY A 59 -20.11 -3.06 5.50
CA GLY A 59 -20.60 -4.11 4.62
C GLY A 59 -21.48 -5.11 5.36
N LYS A 60 -21.07 -5.53 6.57
CA LYS A 60 -21.87 -6.38 7.44
C LYS A 60 -23.20 -5.74 7.83
N ALA A 61 -23.18 -4.46 8.22
CA ALA A 61 -24.39 -3.73 8.58
C ALA A 61 -25.37 -3.55 7.40
N LEU A 62 -24.85 -3.51 6.17
CA LEU A 62 -25.65 -3.42 4.94
C LEU A 62 -26.02 -4.78 4.33
N GLY A 63 -25.62 -5.90 4.96
CA GLY A 63 -25.89 -7.25 4.48
C GLY A 63 -25.23 -7.59 3.14
N ILE A 64 -24.11 -6.93 2.80
CA ILE A 64 -23.39 -7.18 1.54
C ILE A 64 -22.61 -8.48 1.69
N THR A 65 -22.97 -9.50 0.91
CA THR A 65 -22.35 -10.84 0.99
C THR A 65 -21.82 -11.34 -0.34
N SER A 66 -22.15 -10.66 -1.44
CA SER A 66 -21.80 -11.05 -2.80
C SER A 66 -21.45 -9.85 -3.68
N GLU A 67 -20.76 -10.11 -4.79
CA GLU A 67 -20.53 -9.12 -5.86
C GLU A 67 -21.85 -8.55 -6.41
N ALA A 68 -22.89 -9.38 -6.52
CA ALA A 68 -24.21 -8.96 -6.99
C ALA A 68 -24.85 -7.88 -6.09
N ASP A 69 -24.63 -7.95 -4.77
CA ASP A 69 -25.09 -6.91 -3.84
C ASP A 69 -24.42 -5.56 -4.11
N VAL A 70 -23.13 -5.59 -4.47
CA VAL A 70 -22.35 -4.39 -4.79
C VAL A 70 -22.87 -3.76 -6.08
N GLU A 71 -23.09 -4.56 -7.12
CA GLU A 71 -23.63 -4.08 -8.39
C GLU A 71 -25.02 -3.44 -8.22
N ARG A 72 -25.89 -4.11 -7.46
CA ARG A 72 -27.24 -3.63 -7.14
C ARG A 72 -27.18 -2.27 -6.43
N LEU A 73 -26.41 -2.15 -5.35
CA LEU A 73 -26.24 -0.91 -4.59
C LEU A 73 -25.67 0.23 -5.46
N SER A 74 -24.72 -0.10 -6.33
CA SER A 74 -24.14 0.86 -7.27
C SER A 74 -25.18 1.36 -8.28
N ALA A 75 -25.99 0.46 -8.83
CA ALA A 75 -27.07 0.80 -9.75
C ALA A 75 -28.15 1.66 -9.08
N GLU A 76 -28.56 1.31 -7.86
CA GLU A 76 -29.50 2.09 -7.04
C GLU A 76 -28.98 3.51 -6.79
N TYR A 77 -27.73 3.66 -6.34
CA TYR A 77 -27.10 4.97 -6.13
C TYR A 77 -27.05 5.81 -7.41
N ARG A 78 -26.60 5.23 -8.53
CA ARG A 78 -26.55 5.93 -9.83
C ARG A 78 -27.93 6.33 -10.36
N ARG A 79 -28.98 5.59 -10.02
CA ARG A 79 -30.37 5.96 -10.36
C ARG A 79 -30.86 7.12 -9.49
N ALA A 80 -30.57 7.08 -8.19
CA ALA A 80 -30.93 8.15 -7.27
C ALA A 80 -30.24 9.48 -7.59
N LYS A 81 -28.96 9.45 -8.01
CA LYS A 81 -28.17 10.63 -8.40
C LYS A 81 -28.52 11.24 -9.76
N ARG A 82 -29.30 10.54 -10.58
CA ARG A 82 -29.76 11.00 -11.90
C ARG A 82 -31.13 11.69 -11.85
N ARG A 83 -31.80 11.64 -10.71
CA ARG A 83 -32.97 12.45 -10.38
C ARG A 83 -32.53 13.71 -9.65
#